data_AF-A0A1Q5JR74-F1
#
_entry.id   AF-A0A1Q5JR74-F1
#
_cell.length_a   1.000
_cell.length_b   1.000
_cell.length_c   1.000
_cell.angle_alpha   90.00
_cell.angle_beta   90.00
_cell.angle_gamma   90.00
#
_symmetry.space_group_name_H-M   'P 1'
#
loop_
_entity.id
_entity.type
_entity.pdbx_description
1 polymer ?
#
loop_
_entity_poly.entity_id
_entity_poly.type
_entity_poly.pdbx_seq_one_letter_code
_entity_poly.pdbx_strand_id
1 'polypeptide(L)'
;MTGERGACETPGAPGASGADVLCLRFRRVGGGPPDAAGYAGLLALLGSFTPVVEAAPPDGALADVRGALRYFGRDVRGLASVIRVRALALHGVDCAIGAAPNPMLARMALRQAAPGTTFVVPADGVAAFLADRPAAALDGVGAATARTLCGYGLDSVGRIAAAPLGTLQRITGTRTGRDLWERAHGIDRTAVRPNAAARSVAAERTFPRDELDRERQRRALLSLTEELGARMRGEGQVCRALAVSVRYADRTGYSTLTRSRTLREPTAHSAELTALAYRIHDSFGLQRARVRGIGLRAEGLGEAERAARQLSFDPVDERARRIEAVADRLRERFGPRAVMPGRLAA
;
A
#
# COMPACT_ATOMS: atom_id res chain seq x y z
N MET A 1 -8.88 64.64 -17.77
CA MET A 1 -7.52 64.08 -17.71
C MET A 1 -7.31 63.58 -16.29
N THR A 2 -8.07 62.55 -15.89
CA THR A 2 -7.59 61.16 -15.69
C THR A 2 -6.49 61.08 -14.63
N GLY A 3 -6.92 60.92 -13.38
CA GLY A 3 -6.06 60.54 -12.26
C GLY A 3 -5.87 59.03 -12.22
N GLU A 4 -4.62 58.61 -12.10
CA GLU A 4 -4.22 57.23 -11.85
C GLU A 4 -4.48 56.89 -10.38
N ARG A 5 -5.33 55.89 -10.13
CA ARG A 5 -5.35 55.16 -8.86
C ARG A 5 -4.80 53.77 -9.14
N GLY A 6 -3.58 53.53 -8.68
CA GLY A 6 -3.00 52.20 -8.61
C GLY A 6 -3.90 51.31 -7.75
N ALA A 7 -4.43 50.25 -8.35
CA ALA A 7 -5.14 49.21 -7.65
C ALA A 7 -4.13 48.44 -6.80
N CYS A 8 -4.19 48.68 -5.48
CA CYS A 8 -3.56 47.85 -4.48
C CYS A 8 -4.22 46.47 -4.54
N GLU A 9 -3.56 45.49 -5.15
CA GLU A 9 -3.95 44.09 -5.05
C GLU A 9 -3.92 43.69 -3.58
N THR A 10 -5.10 43.47 -3.02
CA THR A 10 -5.28 42.98 -1.66
C THR A 10 -4.88 41.50 -1.65
N PRO A 11 -4.02 41.06 -0.72
CA PRO A 11 -3.75 39.63 -0.58
C PRO A 11 -5.04 38.94 -0.15
N GLY A 12 -5.54 38.06 -1.01
CA GLY A 12 -6.71 37.23 -0.73
C GLY A 12 -6.55 36.53 0.62
N ALA A 13 -7.55 36.69 1.48
CA ALA A 13 -7.62 36.02 2.78
C ALA A 13 -7.35 34.51 2.62
N PRO A 14 -6.66 33.86 3.58
CA PRO A 14 -6.49 32.42 3.57
C PRO A 14 -7.85 31.77 3.84
N GLY A 15 -8.64 31.59 2.79
CA GLY A 15 -9.84 30.78 2.82
C GLY A 15 -9.44 29.40 3.31
N ALA A 16 -10.04 28.98 4.42
CA ALA A 16 -9.82 27.69 5.03
C ALA A 16 -10.15 26.59 4.02
N SER A 17 -9.15 26.20 3.22
CA SER A 17 -9.16 24.99 2.43
C SER A 17 -9.31 23.86 3.44
N GLY A 18 -10.54 23.41 3.71
CA GLY A 18 -10.85 22.33 4.64
C GLY A 18 -10.30 20.96 4.20
N ALA A 19 -9.35 20.94 3.27
CA ALA A 19 -8.54 19.79 2.90
C ALA A 19 -7.37 19.66 3.89
N ASP A 20 -7.64 18.98 5.00
CA ASP A 20 -6.72 18.86 6.14
C ASP A 20 -5.85 17.60 6.09
N VAL A 21 -6.17 16.65 5.21
CA VAL A 21 -5.49 15.35 5.13
C VAL A 21 -4.77 15.20 3.80
N LEU A 22 -3.49 14.83 3.88
CA LEU A 22 -2.66 14.46 2.73
C LEU A 22 -2.53 12.94 2.67
N CYS A 23 -2.75 12.37 1.49
CA CYS A 23 -2.36 11.01 1.15
C CYS A 23 -1.25 11.07 0.11
N LEU A 24 -0.09 10.51 0.43
CA LEU A 24 1.11 10.56 -0.40
C LEU A 24 1.42 9.18 -0.96
N ARG A 25 1.95 9.16 -2.18
CA ARG A 25 2.60 8.00 -2.79
C ARG A 25 3.96 8.37 -3.33
N PHE A 26 4.97 7.67 -2.86
CA PHE A 26 6.39 7.86 -3.13
C PHE A 26 6.86 7.00 -4.29
N ARG A 27 7.61 7.55 -5.24
CA ARG A 27 8.23 6.78 -6.32
C ARG A 27 9.64 7.28 -6.59
N ARG A 28 10.57 6.34 -6.74
CA ARG A 28 11.96 6.67 -7.12
C ARG A 28 12.03 7.19 -8.55
N VAL A 29 12.95 8.13 -8.78
CA VAL A 29 13.35 8.55 -10.11
C VAL A 29 14.05 7.35 -10.79
N GLY A 30 13.41 6.76 -11.79
CA GLY A 30 13.82 5.48 -12.41
C GLY A 30 12.83 4.33 -12.20
N GLY A 31 11.82 4.50 -11.33
CA GLY A 31 10.75 3.53 -11.11
C GLY A 31 10.92 2.69 -9.83
N GLY A 32 9.82 2.09 -9.39
CA GLY A 32 9.76 1.27 -8.16
C GLY A 32 9.49 2.07 -6.87
N PRO A 33 9.12 1.37 -5.79
CA PRO A 33 8.95 1.96 -4.46
C PRO A 33 10.32 2.32 -3.84
N PRO A 34 10.35 3.25 -2.86
CA PRO A 34 11.55 3.48 -2.05
C PRO A 34 11.97 2.19 -1.31
N ASP A 35 13.26 2.04 -1.01
CA ASP A 35 13.70 0.98 -0.11
C ASP A 35 13.32 1.30 1.34
N ALA A 36 13.54 0.35 2.24
CA ALA A 36 13.15 0.50 3.64
C ALA A 36 13.80 1.72 4.31
N ALA A 37 15.08 1.99 4.04
CA ALA A 37 15.80 3.13 4.61
C ALA A 37 15.29 4.47 4.06
N GLY A 38 15.09 4.57 2.74
CA GLY A 38 14.53 5.75 2.09
C GLY A 38 13.09 6.01 2.52
N TYR A 39 12.27 4.97 2.66
CA TYR A 39 10.91 5.08 3.16
C TYR A 39 10.87 5.59 4.61
N ALA A 40 11.75 5.08 5.48
CA ALA A 40 11.88 5.59 6.85
C ALA A 40 12.31 7.08 6.86
N GLY A 41 13.24 7.47 6.00
CA GLY A 41 13.64 8.87 5.82
C GLY A 41 12.48 9.77 5.36
N LEU A 42 11.66 9.30 4.42
CA LEU A 42 10.47 10.03 3.95
C LEU A 42 9.41 10.19 5.04
N LEU A 43 9.22 9.18 5.90
CA LEU A 43 8.33 9.30 7.04
C LEU A 43 8.88 10.27 8.09
N ALA A 44 10.20 10.28 8.34
CA ALA A 44 10.82 11.27 9.21
C ALA A 44 10.68 12.70 8.64
N LEU A 45 10.81 12.86 7.31
CA LEU A 45 10.54 14.13 6.62
C LEU A 45 9.09 14.57 6.86
N LEU A 46 8.09 13.69 6.70
CA LEU A 46 6.70 14.01 7.01
C LEU A 46 6.50 14.37 8.49
N GLY A 47 7.18 13.66 9.39
CA GLY A 47 7.21 13.93 10.82
C GLY A 47 7.70 15.33 11.18
N SER A 48 8.57 15.92 10.34
CA SER A 48 9.02 17.32 10.51
C SER A 48 7.93 18.36 10.22
N PHE A 49 6.86 17.97 9.51
CA PHE A 49 5.73 18.85 9.21
C PHE A 49 4.55 18.61 10.16
N THR A 50 4.24 17.34 10.45
CA THR A 50 3.15 16.98 11.35
C THR A 50 3.49 15.72 12.14
N PRO A 51 3.16 15.66 13.44
CA PRO A 51 3.31 14.43 14.22
C PRO A 51 2.27 13.37 13.86
N VAL A 52 1.19 13.73 13.15
CA VAL A 52 0.08 12.83 12.83
C VAL A 52 0.30 12.19 11.46
N VAL A 53 1.17 11.18 11.42
CA VAL A 53 1.54 10.45 10.20
C VAL A 53 1.24 8.96 10.36
N GLU A 54 0.42 8.42 9.46
CA GLU A 54 0.15 7.00 9.30
C GLU A 54 0.94 6.47 8.10
N ALA A 55 1.93 5.63 8.37
CA ALA A 55 2.67 4.90 7.36
C ALA A 55 1.76 3.85 6.69
N ALA A 56 1.75 3.84 5.36
CA ALA A 56 1.07 2.86 4.53
C ALA A 56 2.07 2.21 3.53
N PRO A 57 2.89 1.25 3.97
CA PRO A 57 3.86 0.56 3.11
C PRO A 57 3.17 -0.09 1.89
N PRO A 58 3.88 -0.24 0.75
CA PRO A 58 5.33 -0.07 0.57
C PRO A 58 5.79 1.36 0.26
N ASP A 59 4.88 2.21 -0.21
CA ASP A 59 5.21 3.51 -0.80
C ASP A 59 4.22 4.62 -0.43
N GLY A 60 3.29 4.38 0.49
CA GLY A 60 2.24 5.32 0.86
C GLY A 60 2.41 5.91 2.25
N ALA A 61 1.79 7.07 2.48
CA ALA A 61 1.58 7.61 3.82
C ALA A 61 0.31 8.46 3.85
N LEU A 62 -0.36 8.54 4.99
CA LEU A 62 -1.37 9.54 5.29
C LEU A 62 -0.83 10.49 6.36
N ALA A 63 -1.12 11.77 6.22
CA ALA A 63 -0.70 12.80 7.16
C ALA A 63 -1.84 13.78 7.40
N ASP A 64 -2.20 14.03 8.65
CA ASP A 64 -3.08 15.13 9.03
C ASP A 64 -2.25 16.40 9.18
N VAL A 65 -2.49 17.37 8.31
CA VAL A 65 -1.74 18.63 8.24
C VAL A 65 -2.52 19.82 8.78
N ARG A 66 -3.68 19.63 9.42
CA ARG A 66 -4.50 20.73 9.94
C ARG A 66 -3.70 21.71 10.81
N GLY A 67 -2.87 21.19 11.70
CA GLY A 67 -1.96 22.01 12.54
C GLY A 67 -0.81 22.63 11.75
N ALA A 68 -0.24 21.89 10.80
CA ALA A 68 0.89 22.32 9.98
C ALA A 68 0.51 23.50 9.07
N LEU A 69 -0.68 23.48 8.46
CA LEU A 69 -1.17 24.57 7.61
C LEU A 69 -1.17 25.92 8.36
N ARG A 70 -1.61 25.90 9.63
CA ARG A 70 -1.62 27.07 10.51
C ARG A 70 -0.21 27.50 10.91
N TYR A 71 0.65 26.55 11.28
CA TYR A 71 2.02 26.84 11.71
C TYR A 71 2.88 27.42 10.58
N PHE A 72 2.81 26.85 9.38
CA PHE A 72 3.59 27.30 8.23
C PHE A 72 2.97 28.48 7.48
N GLY A 73 1.72 28.85 7.80
CA GLY A 73 1.00 29.94 7.12
C GLY A 73 0.82 29.69 5.63
N ARG A 74 0.62 28.43 5.23
CA ARG A 74 0.50 28.02 3.81
C ARG A 74 -0.83 27.33 3.56
N ASP A 75 -1.31 27.46 2.34
CA ASP A 75 -2.39 26.63 1.84
C ASP A 75 -1.92 25.17 1.63
N VAL A 76 -2.88 24.27 1.44
CA VAL A 76 -2.58 22.84 1.29
C VAL A 76 -1.74 22.54 0.05
N ARG A 77 -1.91 23.31 -1.04
CA ARG A 77 -1.10 23.16 -2.26
C ARG A 77 0.34 23.61 -2.02
N GLY A 78 0.53 24.74 -1.35
CA GLY A 78 1.84 25.26 -0.98
C GLY A 78 2.59 24.29 -0.06
N LEU A 79 1.92 23.74 0.96
CA LEU A 79 2.54 22.75 1.85
C LEU A 79 2.90 21.46 1.10
N ALA A 80 1.99 20.93 0.27
CA ALA A 80 2.26 19.76 -0.55
C ALA A 80 3.43 19.98 -1.53
N SER A 81 3.55 21.17 -2.11
CA SER A 81 4.68 21.55 -2.98
C SER A 81 6.01 21.52 -2.22
N VAL A 82 6.05 22.07 -1.00
CA VAL A 82 7.25 22.04 -0.16
C VAL A 82 7.65 20.60 0.19
N ILE A 83 6.69 19.75 0.56
CA ILE A 83 6.94 18.33 0.85
C ILE A 83 7.55 17.64 -0.37
N ARG A 84 6.98 17.85 -1.56
CA ARG A 84 7.49 17.27 -2.82
C ARG A 84 8.91 17.70 -3.13
N VAL A 85 9.18 19.01 -3.07
CA VAL A 85 10.52 19.55 -3.34
C VAL A 85 11.55 18.97 -2.37
N ARG A 86 11.22 18.88 -1.07
CA ARG A 86 12.13 18.28 -0.08
C ARG A 86 12.32 16.78 -0.27
N ALA A 87 11.27 16.04 -0.57
CA ALA A 87 11.37 14.60 -0.84
C ALA A 87 12.27 14.32 -2.05
N LEU A 88 12.15 15.14 -3.10
CA LEU A 88 12.99 15.02 -4.28
C LEU A 88 14.44 15.41 -3.98
N ALA A 89 14.67 16.53 -3.30
CA ALA A 89 16.02 17.04 -3.02
C ALA A 89 16.81 16.18 -2.01
N LEU A 90 16.15 15.66 -0.97
CA LEU A 90 16.81 14.93 0.11
C LEU A 90 16.89 13.42 -0.13
N HIS A 91 15.91 12.86 -0.86
CA HIS A 91 15.79 11.41 -1.01
C HIS A 91 15.75 10.93 -2.47
N GLY A 92 15.77 11.84 -3.46
CA GLY A 92 15.68 11.46 -4.88
C GLY A 92 14.36 10.77 -5.24
N VAL A 93 13.29 11.09 -4.50
CA VAL A 93 11.97 10.45 -4.63
C VAL A 93 10.94 11.51 -5.02
N ASP A 94 10.19 11.21 -6.07
CA ASP A 94 9.05 12.02 -6.48
C ASP A 94 7.77 11.53 -5.78
N CYS A 95 6.84 12.45 -5.52
CA CYS A 95 5.63 12.16 -4.76
C CYS A 95 4.39 12.62 -5.51
N ALA A 96 3.42 11.73 -5.64
CA ALA A 96 2.04 12.11 -5.95
C ALA A 96 1.30 12.37 -4.63
N ILE A 97 0.54 13.46 -4.55
CA ILE A 97 -0.17 13.85 -3.33
C ILE A 97 -1.66 14.07 -3.64
N GLY A 98 -2.53 13.39 -2.90
CA GLY A 98 -3.96 13.68 -2.83
C GLY A 98 -4.26 14.43 -1.55
N ALA A 99 -4.87 15.61 -1.62
CA ALA A 99 -5.29 16.38 -0.46
C ALA A 99 -6.82 16.46 -0.40
N ALA A 100 -7.41 16.19 0.77
CA ALA A 100 -8.85 16.29 0.96
C ALA A 100 -9.23 16.43 2.45
N PRO A 101 -10.52 16.66 2.79
CA PRO A 101 -10.95 16.85 4.18
C PRO A 101 -10.83 15.63 5.08
N ASN A 102 -10.77 14.43 4.51
CA ASN A 102 -10.70 13.18 5.27
C ASN A 102 -9.86 12.11 4.54
N PRO A 103 -9.45 11.04 5.25
CA PRO A 103 -8.60 9.98 4.68
C PRO A 103 -9.18 9.30 3.43
N MET A 104 -10.48 8.97 3.44
CA MET A 104 -11.16 8.38 2.28
C MET A 104 -11.00 9.24 1.02
N LEU A 105 -11.37 10.53 1.12
CA LEU A 105 -11.28 11.46 0.00
C LEU A 105 -9.83 11.72 -0.40
N ALA A 106 -8.89 11.76 0.54
CA ALA A 106 -7.47 11.97 0.24
C ALA A 106 -6.90 10.79 -0.56
N ARG A 107 -7.28 9.54 -0.23
CA ARG A 107 -6.95 8.35 -1.02
C ARG A 107 -7.57 8.40 -2.42
N MET A 108 -8.82 8.85 -2.55
CA MET A 108 -9.48 9.02 -3.85
C MET A 108 -8.81 10.12 -4.69
N ALA A 109 -8.46 11.25 -4.07
CA ALA A 109 -7.73 12.35 -4.70
C ALA A 109 -6.36 11.88 -5.24
N LEU A 110 -5.64 11.07 -4.46
CA LEU A 110 -4.35 10.52 -4.85
C LEU A 110 -4.45 9.62 -6.09
N ARG A 111 -5.53 8.86 -6.25
CA ARG A 111 -5.77 8.03 -7.46
C ARG A 111 -5.90 8.89 -8.73
N GLN A 112 -6.31 10.15 -8.59
CA GLN A 112 -6.43 11.11 -9.69
C GLN A 112 -5.12 11.88 -9.95
N ALA A 113 -4.23 11.96 -8.96
CA ALA A 113 -2.96 12.65 -9.08
C ALA A 113 -2.00 11.90 -10.03
N ALA A 114 -1.49 12.62 -11.04
CA ALA A 114 -0.38 12.14 -11.84
C ALA A 114 0.90 12.04 -10.99
N PRO A 115 1.87 11.20 -11.36
CA PRO A 115 3.18 11.18 -10.71
C PRO A 115 3.78 12.59 -10.65
N GLY A 116 4.29 12.99 -9.49
CA GLY A 116 4.85 14.32 -9.28
C GLY A 116 3.82 15.45 -9.35
N THR A 117 2.56 15.20 -9.00
CA THR A 117 1.54 16.26 -8.94
C THR A 117 0.73 16.18 -7.64
N THR A 118 0.05 17.29 -7.35
CA THR A 118 -0.87 17.39 -6.21
C THR A 118 -2.30 17.58 -6.73
N PHE A 119 -3.20 16.68 -6.35
CA PHE A 119 -4.63 16.81 -6.61
C PHE A 119 -5.35 17.17 -5.31
N VAL A 120 -6.11 18.26 -5.30
CA VAL A 120 -6.80 18.77 -4.10
C VAL A 120 -8.30 18.71 -4.33
N VAL A 121 -9.01 18.07 -3.39
CA VAL A 121 -10.47 18.10 -3.27
C VAL A 121 -10.80 19.06 -2.13
N PRO A 122 -11.32 20.27 -2.42
CA PRO A 122 -11.70 21.20 -1.38
C PRO A 122 -13.02 20.75 -0.70
N ALA A 123 -13.29 21.24 0.51
CA ALA A 123 -14.41 20.78 1.33
C ALA A 123 -15.79 21.07 0.71
N ASP A 124 -15.93 22.19 0.02
CA ASP A 124 -17.11 22.60 -0.75
C ASP A 124 -17.26 21.84 -2.08
N GLY A 125 -16.17 21.30 -2.62
CA GLY A 125 -16.14 20.54 -3.87
C GLY A 125 -16.39 19.03 -3.74
N VAL A 126 -16.63 18.50 -2.52
CA VAL A 126 -16.71 17.06 -2.26
C VAL A 126 -17.86 16.39 -3.02
N ALA A 127 -19.07 16.98 -2.98
CA ALA A 127 -20.24 16.40 -3.63
C ALA A 127 -20.05 16.31 -5.15
N ALA A 128 -19.53 17.37 -5.78
CA ALA A 128 -19.22 17.40 -7.20
C ALA A 128 -18.11 16.40 -7.57
N PHE A 129 -17.06 16.30 -6.75
CA PHE A 129 -15.98 15.33 -6.98
C PHE A 129 -16.45 13.88 -6.95
N LEU A 130 -17.45 13.56 -6.10
CA LEU A 130 -17.99 12.22 -5.93
C LEU A 130 -19.05 11.87 -6.98
N ALA A 131 -19.92 12.79 -7.37
CA ALA A 131 -21.14 12.52 -8.16
C ALA A 131 -20.91 11.60 -9.38
N ASP A 132 -19.90 11.91 -10.19
CA ASP A 132 -19.61 11.21 -11.45
C ASP A 132 -18.68 10.00 -11.30
N ARG A 133 -18.26 9.68 -10.07
CA ARG A 133 -17.35 8.56 -9.83
C ARG A 133 -18.12 7.23 -9.92
N PRO A 134 -17.53 6.20 -10.54
CA PRO A 134 -18.16 4.88 -10.53
C PRO A 134 -18.18 4.33 -9.11
N ALA A 135 -19.16 3.48 -8.80
CA ALA A 135 -19.31 2.84 -7.48
C ALA A 135 -18.04 2.12 -7.04
N ALA A 136 -17.30 1.50 -7.98
CA ALA A 136 -16.05 0.81 -7.72
C ALA A 136 -14.87 1.74 -7.36
N ALA A 137 -14.96 3.04 -7.64
CA ALA A 137 -13.93 4.01 -7.27
C ALA A 137 -14.06 4.49 -5.81
N LEU A 138 -15.21 4.27 -5.18
CA LEU A 138 -15.45 4.66 -3.79
C LEU A 138 -14.54 3.85 -2.85
N ASP A 139 -13.74 4.55 -2.06
CA ASP A 139 -12.78 3.91 -1.15
C ASP A 139 -13.54 3.14 -0.05
N GLY A 140 -13.21 1.85 0.10
CA GLY A 140 -13.91 0.91 0.98
C GLY A 140 -14.95 0.02 0.29
N VAL A 141 -15.30 0.28 -0.98
CA VAL A 141 -16.18 -0.59 -1.77
C VAL A 141 -15.37 -1.62 -2.53
N GLY A 142 -15.53 -2.90 -2.17
CA GLY A 142 -14.89 -4.01 -2.87
C GLY A 142 -15.55 -4.32 -4.22
N ALA A 143 -14.84 -5.02 -5.10
CA ALA A 143 -15.33 -5.40 -6.44
C ALA A 143 -16.60 -6.27 -6.41
N ALA A 144 -16.84 -7.04 -5.33
CA ALA A 144 -18.09 -7.79 -5.17
C ALA A 144 -19.27 -6.85 -4.88
N THR A 145 -19.13 -5.97 -3.89
CA THR A 145 -20.16 -4.98 -3.53
C THR A 145 -20.46 -4.04 -4.69
N ALA A 146 -19.43 -3.57 -5.40
CA ALA A 146 -19.61 -2.73 -6.59
C ALA A 146 -20.42 -3.44 -7.68
N ARG A 147 -20.14 -4.73 -7.95
CA ARG A 147 -20.92 -5.52 -8.92
C ARG A 147 -22.38 -5.68 -8.49
N THR A 148 -22.63 -5.94 -7.20
CA THR A 148 -23.99 -6.02 -6.66
C THR A 148 -24.73 -4.70 -6.88
N LEU A 149 -24.12 -3.57 -6.51
CA LEU A 149 -24.72 -2.23 -6.67
C LEU A 149 -25.02 -1.91 -8.15
N CYS A 150 -24.09 -2.21 -9.06
CA CYS A 150 -24.31 -2.05 -10.49
C CYS A 150 -25.50 -2.89 -10.99
N GLY A 151 -25.71 -4.09 -10.45
CA GLY A 151 -26.88 -4.94 -10.76
C GLY A 151 -28.22 -4.30 -10.38
N TYR A 152 -28.24 -3.36 -9.44
CA TYR A 152 -29.41 -2.56 -9.04
C TYR A 152 -29.45 -1.17 -9.70
N GLY A 153 -28.61 -0.91 -10.71
CA GLY A 153 -28.53 0.38 -11.41
C GLY A 153 -27.76 1.49 -10.64
N LEU A 154 -27.15 1.13 -9.50
CA LEU A 154 -26.33 2.02 -8.68
C LEU A 154 -24.87 1.97 -9.12
N ASP A 155 -24.61 2.41 -10.34
CA ASP A 155 -23.29 2.38 -10.99
C ASP A 155 -22.38 3.58 -10.65
N SER A 156 -22.94 4.69 -10.15
CA SER A 156 -22.21 5.88 -9.73
C SER A 156 -22.42 6.23 -8.27
N VAL A 157 -21.45 6.93 -7.67
CA VAL A 157 -21.54 7.40 -6.28
C VAL A 157 -22.67 8.41 -6.13
N GLY A 158 -22.93 9.26 -7.13
CA GLY A 158 -24.10 10.15 -7.13
C GLY A 158 -25.43 9.39 -7.03
N ARG A 159 -25.58 8.28 -7.76
CA ARG A 159 -26.79 7.43 -7.65
C ARG A 159 -26.88 6.72 -6.32
N ILE A 160 -25.76 6.28 -5.75
CA ILE A 160 -25.71 5.69 -4.40
C ILE A 160 -26.12 6.73 -3.35
N ALA A 161 -25.63 7.97 -3.46
CA ALA A 161 -25.99 9.05 -2.54
C ALA A 161 -27.48 9.40 -2.61
N ALA A 162 -28.07 9.38 -3.81
CA ALA A 162 -29.50 9.62 -4.02
C ALA A 162 -30.40 8.45 -3.54
N ALA A 163 -29.85 7.26 -3.36
CA ALA A 163 -30.62 6.10 -2.92
C ALA A 163 -31.00 6.20 -1.44
N PRO A 164 -32.24 5.84 -1.05
CA PRO A 164 -32.62 5.80 0.36
C PRO A 164 -31.76 4.81 1.15
N LEU A 165 -31.36 5.19 2.37
CA LEU A 165 -30.53 4.35 3.25
C LEU A 165 -31.11 2.93 3.43
N GLY A 166 -32.43 2.81 3.64
CA GLY A 166 -33.08 1.51 3.80
C GLY A 166 -32.98 0.60 2.56
N THR A 167 -32.83 1.16 1.36
CA THR A 167 -32.59 0.38 0.14
C THR A 167 -31.15 -0.14 0.10
N LEU A 168 -30.17 0.71 0.41
CA LEU A 168 -28.76 0.30 0.48
C LEU A 168 -28.53 -0.78 1.55
N GLN A 169 -29.21 -0.66 2.68
CA GLN A 169 -29.17 -1.65 3.77
C GLN A 169 -29.80 -2.99 3.37
N ARG A 170 -30.88 -2.99 2.58
CA ARG A 170 -31.48 -4.24 2.06
C ARG A 170 -30.57 -4.93 1.05
N ILE A 171 -29.83 -4.17 0.23
CA ILE A 171 -28.94 -4.73 -0.79
C ILE A 171 -27.64 -5.28 -0.19
N THR A 172 -27.02 -4.54 0.74
CA THR A 172 -25.65 -4.80 1.21
C THR A 172 -25.55 -5.21 2.69
N GLY A 173 -26.66 -5.17 3.43
CA GLY A 173 -26.71 -5.39 4.88
C GLY A 173 -26.72 -4.08 5.67
N THR A 174 -27.23 -4.12 6.90
CA THR A 174 -27.51 -2.93 7.73
C THR A 174 -26.29 -2.05 7.99
N ARG A 175 -25.15 -2.66 8.35
CA ARG A 175 -23.90 -1.95 8.65
C ARG A 175 -23.25 -1.42 7.38
N THR A 176 -23.00 -2.30 6.41
CA THR A 176 -22.36 -1.94 5.15
C THR A 176 -23.16 -0.92 4.36
N GLY A 177 -24.49 -1.01 4.36
CA GLY A 177 -25.36 -0.03 3.71
C GLY A 177 -25.29 1.35 4.35
N ARG A 178 -25.15 1.44 5.68
CA ARG A 178 -24.92 2.72 6.37
C ARG A 178 -23.54 3.28 6.03
N ASP A 179 -22.49 2.48 6.13
CA ASP A 179 -21.13 2.91 5.81
C ASP A 179 -21.03 3.37 4.35
N LEU A 180 -21.69 2.66 3.43
CA LEU A 180 -21.77 3.02 2.00
C LEU A 180 -22.47 4.36 1.79
N TRP A 181 -23.60 4.58 2.47
CA TRP A 181 -24.36 5.82 2.38
C TRP A 181 -23.55 7.01 2.90
N GLU A 182 -22.90 6.87 4.06
CA GLU A 182 -22.03 7.91 4.63
C GLU A 182 -20.87 8.26 3.68
N ARG A 183 -20.18 7.23 3.15
CA ARG A 183 -19.07 7.41 2.21
C ARG A 183 -19.51 8.08 0.90
N ALA A 184 -20.70 7.75 0.39
CA ALA A 184 -21.24 8.38 -0.81
C ALA A 184 -21.54 9.88 -0.62
N HIS A 185 -21.79 10.30 0.63
CA HIS A 185 -21.93 11.71 1.02
C HIS A 185 -20.60 12.36 1.42
N GLY A 186 -19.47 11.68 1.19
CA GLY A 186 -18.15 12.21 1.55
C GLY A 186 -17.83 12.14 3.04
N ILE A 187 -18.63 11.44 3.84
CA ILE A 187 -18.44 11.31 5.28
C ILE A 187 -17.55 10.10 5.55
N ASP A 188 -16.38 10.35 6.14
CA ASP A 188 -15.50 9.31 6.66
C ASP A 188 -15.16 9.66 8.12
N ARG A 189 -15.53 8.77 9.05
CA ARG A 189 -15.22 8.91 10.48
C ARG A 189 -13.84 8.38 10.85
N THR A 190 -13.09 7.86 9.87
CA THR A 190 -11.74 7.36 10.10
C THR A 190 -10.79 8.52 10.36
N ALA A 191 -10.04 8.45 11.46
CA ALA A 191 -8.96 9.38 11.76
C ALA A 191 -7.62 8.82 11.28
N VAL A 192 -6.70 9.69 10.89
CA VAL A 192 -5.30 9.31 10.64
C VAL A 192 -4.69 8.88 11.97
N ARG A 193 -4.22 7.64 12.07
CA ARG A 193 -3.65 7.12 13.31
C ARG A 193 -2.13 7.07 13.19
N PRO A 194 -1.39 7.85 14.01
CA PRO A 194 0.06 7.75 14.03
C PRO A 194 0.48 6.31 14.28
N ASN A 195 1.28 5.76 13.37
CA ASN A 195 1.83 4.42 13.52
C ASN A 195 3.32 4.45 13.18
N ALA A 196 4.06 3.49 13.73
CA ALA A 196 5.37 3.19 13.18
C ALA A 196 5.17 2.51 11.81
N ALA A 197 6.07 2.77 10.86
CA ALA A 197 6.13 1.99 9.63
C ALA A 197 6.14 0.51 10.00
N ALA A 198 5.12 -0.23 9.56
CA ALA A 198 5.11 -1.67 9.72
C ALA A 198 6.37 -2.20 9.04
N ARG A 199 7.30 -2.75 9.83
CA ARG A 199 8.49 -3.38 9.28
C ARG A 199 8.00 -4.49 8.36
N SER A 200 8.39 -4.38 7.10
CA SER A 200 8.10 -5.39 6.09
C SER A 200 9.37 -5.63 5.28
N VAL A 201 9.59 -6.89 4.96
CA VAL A 201 10.72 -7.32 4.13
C VAL A 201 10.10 -7.81 2.84
N ALA A 202 10.54 -7.24 1.71
CA ALA A 202 10.06 -7.64 0.40
C ALA A 202 11.22 -8.09 -0.47
N ALA A 203 10.97 -9.08 -1.31
CA ALA A 203 11.88 -9.56 -2.34
C ALA A 203 11.08 -9.74 -3.63
N GLU A 204 11.60 -9.28 -4.76
CA GLU A 204 10.96 -9.44 -6.06
C GLU A 204 11.91 -10.01 -7.10
N ARG A 205 11.36 -10.79 -8.02
CA ARG A 205 12.07 -11.36 -9.14
C ARG A 205 11.35 -11.03 -10.44
N THR A 206 12.05 -10.33 -11.31
CA THR A 206 11.58 -10.05 -12.68
C THR A 206 12.18 -11.06 -13.64
N PHE A 207 11.37 -11.60 -14.53
CA PHE A 207 11.81 -12.53 -15.57
C PHE A 207 12.27 -11.76 -16.82
N PRO A 208 13.32 -12.24 -17.53
CA PRO A 208 13.79 -11.59 -18.75
C PRO A 208 12.76 -11.67 -19.88
N ARG A 209 12.00 -12.77 -19.94
CA ARG A 209 10.90 -13.02 -20.87
C ARG A 209 9.66 -13.44 -20.08
N ASP A 210 8.49 -13.21 -20.66
CA ASP A 210 7.22 -13.58 -20.05
C ASP A 210 7.16 -15.09 -19.84
N GLU A 211 7.02 -15.49 -18.58
CA GLU A 211 7.12 -16.88 -18.18
C GLU A 211 5.73 -17.52 -18.04
N LEU A 212 5.55 -18.64 -18.73
CA LEU A 212 4.32 -19.43 -18.74
C LEU A 212 4.48 -20.72 -17.94
N ASP A 213 5.72 -21.17 -17.73
CA ASP A 213 6.03 -22.41 -17.02
C ASP A 213 5.82 -22.24 -15.51
N ARG A 214 4.87 -23.01 -14.98
CA ARG A 214 4.55 -23.04 -13.54
C ARG A 214 5.71 -23.55 -12.70
N GLU A 215 6.55 -24.45 -13.21
CA GLU A 215 7.70 -24.96 -12.45
C GLU A 215 8.79 -23.90 -12.32
N ARG A 216 8.99 -23.06 -13.36
CA ARG A 216 9.87 -21.87 -13.25
C ARG A 216 9.32 -20.84 -12.28
N GLN A 217 8.02 -20.59 -12.30
CA GLN A 217 7.36 -19.70 -11.33
C GLN A 217 7.50 -20.23 -9.88
N ARG A 218 7.31 -21.54 -9.67
CA ARG A 218 7.51 -22.19 -8.36
C ARG A 218 8.96 -22.12 -7.89
N ARG A 219 9.93 -22.33 -8.78
CA ARG A 219 11.36 -22.14 -8.47
C ARG A 219 11.68 -20.70 -8.07
N ALA A 220 11.12 -19.72 -8.77
CA ALA A 220 11.30 -18.32 -8.39
C ALA A 220 10.71 -18.01 -7.02
N LEU A 221 9.51 -18.52 -6.71
CA LEU A 221 8.88 -18.39 -5.39
C LEU A 221 9.73 -19.01 -4.29
N LEU A 222 10.24 -20.24 -4.49
CA LEU A 222 11.13 -20.91 -3.54
C LEU A 222 12.40 -20.09 -3.28
N SER A 223 13.02 -19.57 -4.34
CA SER A 223 14.19 -18.70 -4.22
C SER A 223 13.89 -17.43 -3.42
N LEU A 224 12.74 -16.80 -3.67
CA LEU A 224 12.34 -15.58 -2.97
C LEU A 224 12.02 -15.85 -1.50
N THR A 225 11.41 -16.99 -1.17
CA THR A 225 11.12 -17.35 0.23
C THR A 225 12.38 -17.71 1.01
N GLU A 226 13.38 -18.34 0.38
CA GLU A 226 14.68 -18.59 1.01
C GLU A 226 15.43 -17.28 1.30
N GLU A 227 15.46 -16.36 0.33
CA GLU A 227 16.08 -15.04 0.51
C GLU A 227 15.39 -14.25 1.63
N LEU A 228 14.06 -14.23 1.61
CA LEU A 228 13.26 -13.51 2.59
C LEU A 228 13.36 -14.16 3.99
N GLY A 229 13.35 -15.49 4.06
CA GLY A 229 13.55 -16.26 5.30
C GLY A 229 14.93 -16.04 5.90
N ALA A 230 16.00 -16.14 5.10
CA ALA A 230 17.37 -15.90 5.56
C ALA A 230 17.55 -14.47 6.06
N ARG A 231 16.99 -13.47 5.35
CA ARG A 231 17.04 -12.07 5.78
C ARG A 231 16.32 -11.84 7.10
N MET A 232 15.10 -12.36 7.26
CA MET A 232 14.36 -12.21 8.51
C MET A 232 15.09 -12.88 9.68
N ARG A 233 15.68 -14.06 9.48
CA ARG A 233 16.45 -14.76 10.53
C ARG A 233 17.74 -14.02 10.89
N GLY A 234 18.45 -13.47 9.91
CA GLY A 234 19.63 -12.62 10.17
C GLY A 234 19.29 -11.35 10.96
N GLU A 235 18.08 -10.82 10.79
CA GLU A 235 17.58 -9.66 11.54
C GLU A 235 16.86 -10.05 12.86
N GLY A 236 16.76 -11.34 13.20
CA GLY A 236 16.05 -11.82 14.40
C GLY A 236 14.53 -11.60 14.37
N GLN A 237 13.94 -11.53 13.18
CA GLN A 237 12.54 -11.19 12.96
C GLN A 237 11.71 -12.39 12.49
N VAL A 238 10.40 -12.36 12.77
CA VAL A 238 9.39 -13.31 12.26
C VAL A 238 8.22 -12.55 11.65
N CYS A 239 7.56 -13.13 10.64
CA CYS A 239 6.43 -12.49 9.97
C CYS A 239 5.09 -13.11 10.37
N ARG A 240 4.03 -12.29 10.41
CA ARG A 240 2.64 -12.72 10.70
C ARG A 240 1.79 -12.89 9.46
N ALA A 241 2.17 -12.25 8.36
CA ALA A 241 1.45 -12.38 7.09
C ALA A 241 2.43 -12.39 5.93
N LEU A 242 2.04 -13.07 4.85
CA LEU A 242 2.78 -13.10 3.59
C LEU A 242 1.88 -12.58 2.48
N ALA A 243 2.37 -11.58 1.75
CA ALA A 243 1.76 -11.08 0.54
C ALA A 243 2.54 -11.53 -0.68
N VAL A 244 1.83 -12.07 -1.68
CA VAL A 244 2.38 -12.43 -2.98
C VAL A 244 1.84 -11.45 -4.01
N SER A 245 2.73 -10.84 -4.78
CA SER A 245 2.39 -10.03 -5.95
C SER A 245 2.83 -10.74 -7.23
N VAL A 246 1.97 -10.75 -8.23
CA VAL A 246 2.26 -11.32 -9.56
C VAL A 246 1.98 -10.25 -10.59
N ARG A 247 3.03 -9.88 -11.34
CA ARG A 247 2.93 -8.99 -12.49
C ARG A 247 2.77 -9.83 -13.74
N TYR A 248 1.65 -9.65 -14.45
CA TYR A 248 1.31 -10.41 -15.64
C TYR A 248 1.00 -9.46 -16.81
N ALA A 249 1.24 -9.93 -18.03
CA ALA A 249 0.87 -9.19 -19.23
C ALA A 249 -0.64 -9.35 -19.48
N ASP A 250 -1.34 -8.23 -19.60
CA ASP A 250 -2.73 -8.17 -20.06
C ASP A 250 -2.81 -7.65 -21.51
N ARG A 251 -4.03 -7.44 -22.02
CA ARG A 251 -4.27 -7.00 -23.41
C ARG A 251 -3.79 -5.56 -23.70
N THR A 252 -3.49 -4.77 -22.68
CA THR A 252 -3.19 -3.33 -22.74
C THR A 252 -1.82 -2.98 -22.16
N GLY A 253 -1.15 -3.92 -21.49
CA GLY A 253 0.15 -3.71 -20.87
C GLY A 253 0.46 -4.75 -19.78
N TYR A 254 0.95 -4.29 -18.62
CA TYR A 254 1.25 -5.13 -17.47
C TYR A 254 0.37 -4.75 -16.28
N SER A 255 -0.34 -5.73 -15.73
CA SER A 255 -1.14 -5.60 -14.52
C SER A 255 -0.50 -6.34 -13.35
N THR A 256 -0.72 -5.87 -12.13
CA THR A 256 -0.19 -6.51 -10.91
C THR A 256 -1.34 -6.97 -10.02
N LEU A 257 -1.39 -8.26 -9.68
CA LEU A 257 -2.29 -8.80 -8.68
C LEU A 257 -1.52 -9.00 -7.38
N THR A 258 -2.09 -8.57 -6.26
CA THR A 258 -1.52 -8.78 -4.93
C THR A 258 -2.56 -9.46 -4.05
N ARG A 259 -2.15 -10.51 -3.34
CA ARG A 259 -2.96 -11.15 -2.29
C ARG A 259 -2.11 -11.38 -1.07
N SER A 260 -2.65 -11.07 0.09
CA SER A 260 -2.03 -11.32 1.40
C SER A 260 -2.80 -12.41 2.14
N ARG A 261 -2.07 -13.18 2.95
CA ARG A 261 -2.67 -14.15 3.87
C ARG A 261 -1.93 -14.14 5.20
N THR A 262 -2.68 -14.06 6.28
CA THR A 262 -2.17 -14.15 7.64
C THR A 262 -1.82 -15.61 7.96
N LEU A 263 -0.64 -15.80 8.56
CA LEU A 263 -0.20 -17.08 9.11
C LEU A 263 -0.93 -17.35 10.43
N ARG A 264 -1.08 -18.62 10.78
CA ARG A 264 -1.63 -19.01 12.09
C ARG A 264 -0.66 -18.69 13.22
N GLU A 265 0.63 -18.86 12.95
CA GLU A 265 1.72 -18.59 13.88
C GLU A 265 2.78 -17.72 13.17
N PRO A 266 3.38 -16.74 13.87
CA PRO A 266 4.47 -15.96 13.31
C PRO A 266 5.68 -16.86 13.01
N THR A 267 6.20 -16.83 11.79
CA THR A 267 7.29 -17.71 11.36
C THR A 267 8.30 -17.00 10.47
N ALA A 268 9.54 -17.48 10.49
CA ALA A 268 10.59 -17.12 9.54
C ALA A 268 11.14 -18.35 8.79
N HIS A 269 10.44 -19.48 8.85
CA HIS A 269 10.87 -20.74 8.25
C HIS A 269 10.60 -20.76 6.75
N SER A 270 11.65 -21.06 5.97
CA SER A 270 11.60 -20.96 4.51
C SER A 270 10.63 -22.00 3.94
N ALA A 271 10.56 -23.20 4.52
CA ALA A 271 9.62 -24.24 4.12
C ALA A 271 8.14 -23.84 4.31
N GLU A 272 7.79 -23.29 5.48
CA GLU A 272 6.42 -22.85 5.79
C GLU A 272 6.00 -21.67 4.89
N LEU A 273 6.91 -20.71 4.68
CA LEU A 273 6.70 -19.58 3.78
C LEU A 273 6.53 -20.04 2.34
N THR A 274 7.34 -21.00 1.88
CA THR A 274 7.23 -21.59 0.53
C THR A 274 5.85 -22.23 0.33
N ALA A 275 5.42 -23.06 1.30
CA ALA A 275 4.12 -23.72 1.23
C ALA A 275 2.95 -22.71 1.25
N LEU A 276 3.09 -21.60 1.98
CA LEU A 276 2.11 -20.52 1.94
C LEU A 276 2.12 -19.77 0.61
N ALA A 277 3.30 -19.41 0.10
CA ALA A 277 3.48 -18.71 -1.16
C ALA A 277 2.88 -19.50 -2.33
N TYR A 278 3.09 -20.82 -2.39
CA TYR A 278 2.46 -21.69 -3.39
C TYR A 278 0.94 -21.67 -3.30
N ARG A 279 0.36 -21.76 -2.09
CA ARG A 279 -1.11 -21.71 -1.92
C ARG A 279 -1.69 -20.38 -2.36
N ILE A 280 -1.04 -19.26 -2.05
CA ILE A 280 -1.49 -17.93 -2.49
C ILE A 280 -1.33 -17.82 -4.02
N HIS A 281 -0.21 -18.28 -4.56
CA HIS A 281 0.04 -18.28 -6.00
C HIS A 281 -1.03 -19.07 -6.76
N ASP A 282 -1.32 -20.29 -6.33
CA ASP A 282 -2.34 -21.16 -6.94
C ASP A 282 -3.73 -20.53 -6.83
N SER A 283 -4.02 -19.77 -5.77
CA SER A 283 -5.30 -19.08 -5.59
C SER A 283 -5.58 -18.00 -6.63
N PHE A 284 -4.56 -17.42 -7.28
CA PHE A 284 -4.78 -16.43 -8.34
C PHE A 284 -5.46 -17.03 -9.57
N GLY A 285 -5.48 -18.36 -9.72
CA GLY A 285 -6.17 -19.01 -10.82
C GLY A 285 -5.62 -18.63 -12.20
N LEU A 286 -4.31 -18.31 -12.27
CA LEU A 286 -3.65 -17.87 -13.49
C LEU A 286 -3.57 -19.04 -14.49
N GLN A 287 -4.60 -19.19 -15.32
CA GLN A 287 -4.60 -20.13 -16.43
C GLN A 287 -3.87 -19.50 -17.62
N ARG A 288 -2.66 -20.00 -17.91
CA ARG A 288 -1.80 -19.54 -19.04
C ARG A 288 -1.49 -18.04 -19.03
N ALA A 289 -1.50 -17.39 -17.86
CA ALA A 289 -1.11 -15.99 -17.77
C ALA A 289 0.41 -15.83 -18.00
N ARG A 290 0.78 -14.85 -18.82
CA ARG A 290 2.16 -14.48 -19.10
C ARG A 290 2.71 -13.69 -17.91
N VAL A 291 3.53 -14.31 -17.08
CA VAL A 291 4.06 -13.67 -15.87
C VAL A 291 5.39 -12.98 -16.16
N ARG A 292 5.47 -11.67 -15.91
CA ARG A 292 6.69 -10.86 -16.06
C ARG A 292 7.51 -10.80 -14.78
N GLY A 293 6.88 -10.91 -13.62
CA GLY A 293 7.57 -10.88 -12.35
C GLY A 293 6.71 -11.34 -11.18
N ILE A 294 7.37 -11.80 -10.13
CA ILE A 294 6.75 -12.26 -8.89
C ILE A 294 7.45 -11.56 -7.72
N GLY A 295 6.67 -11.05 -6.79
CA GLY A 295 7.15 -10.45 -5.55
C GLY A 295 6.56 -11.13 -4.33
N LEU A 296 7.35 -11.20 -3.26
CA LEU A 296 6.94 -11.61 -1.93
C LEU A 296 7.17 -10.45 -0.97
N ARG A 297 6.25 -10.27 -0.03
CA ARG A 297 6.38 -9.32 1.08
C ARG A 297 5.94 -10.00 2.37
N ALA A 298 6.84 -10.06 3.34
CA ALA A 298 6.53 -10.40 4.71
C ALA A 298 6.03 -9.17 5.45
N GLU A 299 4.86 -9.31 6.07
CA GLU A 299 4.15 -8.25 6.78
C GLU A 299 3.95 -8.64 8.25
N GLY A 300 3.82 -7.61 9.10
CA GLY A 300 3.67 -7.80 10.55
C GLY A 300 4.91 -8.41 11.17
N LEU A 301 6.09 -7.87 10.85
CA LEU A 301 7.35 -8.32 11.43
C LEU A 301 7.38 -8.03 12.93
N GLY A 302 7.72 -9.06 13.70
CA GLY A 302 7.96 -8.97 15.14
C GLY A 302 9.31 -9.59 15.49
N GLU A 303 9.79 -9.30 16.69
CA GLU A 303 10.98 -9.96 17.24
C GLU A 303 10.68 -11.44 17.48
N ALA A 304 11.58 -12.31 17.04
CA ALA A 304 11.43 -13.77 17.18
C ALA A 304 11.23 -14.19 18.64
N GLU A 305 11.90 -13.52 19.59
CA GLU A 305 11.83 -13.82 21.02
C GLU A 305 10.46 -13.52 21.65
N ARG A 306 9.72 -12.55 21.11
CA ARG A 306 8.39 -12.15 21.60
C ARG A 306 7.25 -12.85 20.87
N ALA A 307 7.56 -13.70 19.90
CA ALA A 307 6.57 -14.42 19.14
C ALA A 307 6.06 -15.62 19.94
N ALA A 308 4.81 -15.54 20.40
CA ALA A 308 4.11 -16.68 20.96
C ALA A 308 4.01 -17.77 19.88
N ARG A 309 4.64 -18.91 20.16
CA ARG A 309 4.71 -20.06 19.26
C ARG A 309 4.15 -21.28 19.95
N GLN A 310 3.41 -22.11 19.21
CA GLN A 310 3.00 -23.40 19.74
C GLN A 310 4.21 -24.35 19.68
N LEU A 311 4.58 -24.91 20.84
CA LEU A 311 5.58 -25.96 20.89
C LEU A 311 5.02 -27.19 20.16
N SER A 312 5.70 -27.61 19.10
CA SER A 312 5.41 -28.87 18.40
C SER A 312 6.39 -29.92 18.89
N PHE A 313 5.86 -31.09 19.27
CA PHE A 313 6.67 -32.27 19.60
C PHE A 313 7.00 -33.11 18.36
N ASP A 314 6.70 -32.62 17.15
CA ASP A 314 7.01 -33.32 15.91
C ASP A 314 8.53 -33.29 15.62
N PRO A 315 9.22 -34.44 15.63
CA PRO A 315 10.65 -34.50 15.38
C PRO A 315 11.05 -34.11 13.95
N VAL A 316 10.12 -34.13 12.99
CA VAL A 316 10.37 -33.74 11.59
C VAL A 316 10.54 -32.22 11.48
N ASP A 317 9.66 -31.47 12.13
CA ASP A 317 9.72 -30.00 12.18
C ASP A 317 11.02 -29.54 12.84
N GLU A 318 11.39 -30.17 13.97
CA GLU A 318 12.59 -29.80 14.71
C GLU A 318 13.89 -30.07 13.93
N ARG A 319 13.90 -31.14 13.13
CA ARG A 319 15.03 -31.45 12.25
C ARG A 319 15.15 -30.45 11.10
N ALA A 320 14.04 -30.08 10.47
CA ALA A 320 14.02 -29.09 9.40
C ALA A 320 14.55 -27.72 9.88
N ARG A 321 14.16 -27.29 11.08
CA ARG A 321 14.65 -26.04 11.69
C ARG A 321 16.14 -26.06 11.98
N ARG A 322 16.65 -27.16 12.54
CA ARG A 322 18.09 -27.33 12.79
C ARG A 322 18.88 -27.28 11.48
N ILE A 323 18.36 -27.89 10.41
CA ILE A 323 18.98 -27.83 9.08
C ILE A 323 19.01 -26.39 8.55
N GLU A 324 17.92 -25.63 8.66
CA GLU A 324 17.89 -24.21 8.25
C GLU A 324 18.92 -23.38 9.02
N ALA A 325 19.00 -23.54 10.35
CA ALA A 325 19.97 -22.81 11.16
C ALA A 325 21.42 -23.13 10.79
N VAL A 326 21.72 -24.38 10.45
CA VAL A 326 23.06 -24.79 9.96
C VAL A 326 23.32 -24.23 8.56
N ALA A 327 22.33 -24.29 7.67
CA ALA A 327 22.43 -23.73 6.32
C ALA A 327 22.69 -22.23 6.35
N ASP A 328 22.04 -21.49 7.25
CA ASP A 328 22.25 -20.05 7.40
C ASP A 328 23.66 -19.71 7.89
N ARG A 329 24.19 -20.43 8.90
CA ARG A 329 25.59 -20.25 9.34
C ARG A 329 26.59 -20.52 8.22
N LEU A 330 26.32 -21.51 7.38
CA LEU A 330 27.15 -21.79 6.20
C LEU A 330 27.05 -20.66 5.17
N ARG A 331 25.86 -20.09 4.96
CA ARG A 331 25.66 -18.95 4.04
C ARG A 331 26.32 -17.67 4.56
N GLU A 332 26.31 -17.42 5.86
CA GLU A 332 27.03 -16.29 6.46
C GLU A 332 28.55 -16.40 6.25
N ARG A 333 29.11 -17.61 6.38
CA ARG A 333 30.55 -17.84 6.29
C ARG A 333 31.08 -17.99 4.87
N PHE A 334 30.31 -18.61 3.97
CA PHE A 334 30.75 -19.00 2.63
C PHE A 334 29.95 -18.32 1.50
N GLY A 335 29.01 -17.44 1.84
CA GLY A 335 28.19 -16.68 0.91
C GLY A 335 26.83 -17.33 0.58
N PRO A 336 25.93 -16.56 -0.08
CA PRO A 336 24.52 -16.92 -0.22
C PRO A 336 24.26 -18.15 -1.10
N ARG A 337 25.24 -18.56 -1.93
CA ARG A 337 25.13 -19.76 -2.78
C ARG A 337 25.78 -21.00 -2.18
N ALA A 338 26.34 -20.91 -0.96
CA ALA A 338 27.03 -22.03 -0.34
C ALA A 338 26.10 -23.23 -0.06
N VAL A 339 24.84 -22.96 0.31
CA VAL A 339 23.81 -23.97 0.52
C VAL A 339 22.51 -23.49 -0.12
N MET A 340 22.02 -24.22 -1.11
CA MET A 340 20.74 -23.95 -1.77
C MET A 340 19.89 -25.22 -1.83
N PRO A 341 18.55 -25.10 -1.78
CA PRO A 341 17.67 -26.22 -2.06
C PRO A 341 18.02 -26.87 -3.40
N GLY A 342 18.05 -28.20 -3.48
CA GLY A 342 18.44 -28.93 -4.69
C GLY A 342 17.61 -28.57 -5.93
N ARG A 343 16.37 -28.11 -5.75
CA ARG A 343 15.52 -27.59 -6.84
C ARG A 343 16.01 -26.28 -7.47
N LEU A 344 16.93 -25.57 -6.83
CA LEU A 344 17.54 -24.32 -7.31
C LEU A 344 18.96 -24.51 -7.85
N ALA A 345 19.53 -25.71 -7.74
CA ALA A 345 20.91 -26.01 -8.14
C ALA A 345 21.08 -26.33 -9.63
N ALA A 346 20.04 -26.12 -10.44
CA ALA A 346 19.99 -26.49 -11.86
C ALA A 346 20.08 -25.27 -12.79
#